data_AF-A0A5B1QYJ6-F1
#
_entry.id   AF-A0A5B1QYJ6-F1
#
_cell.length_a   1.000
_cell.length_b   1.000
_cell.length_c   1.000
_cell.angle_alpha   90.00
_cell.angle_beta   90.00
_cell.angle_gamma   90.00
#
_symmetry.space_group_name_H-M   'P 1'
#
loop_
_entity.id
_entity.type
_entity.pdbx_description
1 polymer ?
#
loop_
_entity_poly.entity_id
_entity_poly.type
_entity_poly.pdbx_seq_one_letter_code
_entity_poly.pdbx_strand_id
1 'polypeptide(L)'
;MSAEACTRAVTSTCFATSAQTAPNPYPDRMLASLSSLNVPPSIPRSRLPSAMDVHVAHSSSPPSHVLAIFTSPNSKHPASDTALLLPTHHIVLAANCSLLPRLPISRPQARANGTAALPVIPLTVPTAEAFAPLHAFLVSHRLDRFVCALLPVPPAMLSSARPGGSSPANPLSHVSKPQLATYLATASKGDRMSALMGLTRTVSAVWRNACALGVFDRDMWAALDLAWEVILGAMNMVATGQV
;
A
#
# COMPACT_ATOMS: atom_id res chain seq x y z
N MET A 1 12.49 -7.87 -20.98
CA MET A 1 12.79 -6.87 -19.93
C MET A 1 12.09 -7.32 -18.66
N SER A 2 12.85 -7.71 -17.65
CA SER A 2 12.39 -8.46 -16.47
C SER A 2 11.51 -7.62 -15.54
N ALA A 3 10.46 -8.22 -14.98
CA ALA A 3 9.48 -7.62 -14.06
C ALA A 3 10.10 -7.06 -12.76
N GLU A 4 11.33 -7.43 -12.44
CA GLU A 4 12.07 -6.99 -11.24
C GLU A 4 12.46 -5.50 -11.25
N ALA A 5 12.53 -4.85 -12.43
CA ALA A 5 12.93 -3.44 -12.52
C ALA A 5 11.81 -2.46 -12.14
N CYS A 6 10.54 -2.87 -12.27
CA CYS A 6 9.39 -1.99 -11.99
C CYS A 6 9.12 -1.87 -10.48
N THR A 7 9.35 -2.94 -9.72
CA THR A 7 9.10 -2.99 -8.26
C THR A 7 10.13 -2.18 -7.45
N ARG A 8 11.36 -2.04 -7.93
CA ARG A 8 12.43 -1.30 -7.24
C ARG A 8 12.28 0.23 -7.28
N ALA A 9 11.53 0.77 -8.23
CA ALA A 9 11.39 2.21 -8.39
C ALA A 9 10.43 2.86 -7.38
N VAL A 10 9.51 2.07 -6.79
CA VAL A 10 8.46 2.59 -5.90
C VAL A 10 8.98 2.94 -4.50
N THR A 11 10.10 2.35 -4.06
CA THR A 11 10.62 2.53 -2.69
C THR A 11 11.59 3.69 -2.49
N SER A 12 12.14 4.32 -3.53
CA SER A 12 13.35 5.16 -3.37
C SER A 12 13.19 6.67 -3.56
N THR A 13 12.04 7.20 -3.97
CA THR A 13 11.98 8.62 -4.34
C THR A 13 10.69 9.27 -3.88
N CYS A 14 10.68 9.82 -2.66
CA CYS A 14 9.83 10.97 -2.26
C CYS A 14 10.07 11.32 -0.77
N PHE A 15 11.26 11.85 -0.45
CA PHE A 15 11.47 12.63 0.76
C PHE A 15 11.82 14.06 0.34
N ALA A 16 10.82 14.92 0.26
CA ALA A 16 11.00 16.37 0.36
C ALA A 16 9.74 16.96 1.00
N THR A 17 9.98 17.68 2.08
CA THR A 17 9.05 18.16 3.11
C THR A 17 8.24 19.36 2.62
N SER A 18 6.95 19.40 2.91
CA SER A 18 6.21 20.66 3.01
C SER A 18 5.38 20.65 4.29
N ALA A 19 5.66 21.63 5.15
CA ALA A 19 4.96 21.86 6.40
C ALA A 19 3.71 22.70 6.15
N GLN A 20 2.55 22.28 6.65
CA GLN A 20 1.59 23.12 7.39
C GLN A 20 0.31 22.36 7.75
N THR A 21 -0.26 22.76 8.91
CA THR A 21 -1.33 22.13 9.72
C THR A 21 -0.92 20.81 10.34
N ALA A 22 -0.59 20.80 11.65
CA ALA A 22 -0.10 19.65 12.38
C ALA A 22 -1.13 18.50 12.34
N PRO A 23 -0.91 17.46 11.51
CA PRO A 23 -1.68 16.23 11.60
C PRO A 23 -1.30 15.56 12.92
N ASN A 24 -2.19 14.74 13.49
CA ASN A 24 -1.78 13.83 14.56
C ASN A 24 -0.49 13.11 14.10
N PRO A 25 0.67 13.28 14.76
CA PRO A 25 1.96 12.80 14.24
C PRO A 25 2.13 11.29 14.41
N TYR A 26 1.17 10.62 15.03
CA TYR A 26 1.25 9.22 15.42
C TYR A 26 1.28 8.21 14.25
N PRO A 27 0.42 8.29 13.20
CA PRO A 27 0.44 7.34 12.08
C PRO A 27 1.71 7.47 11.23
N ASP A 28 2.23 8.69 11.03
CA ASP A 28 3.50 8.91 10.33
C ASP A 28 4.69 8.30 11.12
N ARG A 29 4.67 8.38 12.45
CA ARG A 29 5.68 7.73 13.31
C ARG A 29 5.61 6.21 13.25
N MET A 30 4.41 5.63 13.13
CA MET A 30 4.24 4.18 12.96
C MET A 30 4.83 3.72 11.64
N LEU A 31 4.50 4.36 10.51
CA LEU A 31 5.05 3.96 9.21
C LEU A 31 6.57 4.16 9.12
N ALA A 32 7.09 5.25 9.70
CA ALA A 32 8.53 5.49 9.78
C ALA A 32 9.25 4.41 10.59
N SER A 33 8.67 3.99 11.73
CA SER A 33 9.17 2.88 12.53
C SER A 33 9.26 1.59 11.71
N LEU A 34 8.18 1.21 11.00
CA LEU A 34 8.16 0.00 10.18
C LEU A 34 9.20 0.04 9.04
N SER A 35 9.32 1.20 8.38
CA SER A 35 10.26 1.40 7.26
C SER A 35 11.73 1.37 7.69
N SER A 36 12.02 1.64 8.96
CA SER A 36 13.39 1.61 9.50
C SER A 36 13.93 0.21 9.78
N LEU A 37 13.07 -0.81 9.75
CA LEU A 37 13.43 -2.17 10.11
C LEU A 37 14.14 -2.87 8.96
N ASN A 38 15.23 -3.56 9.28
CA ASN A 38 15.93 -4.41 8.32
C ASN A 38 15.26 -5.79 8.24
N VAL A 39 14.14 -5.86 7.52
CA VAL A 39 13.40 -7.09 7.24
C VAL A 39 13.59 -7.45 5.76
N PRO A 40 13.98 -8.69 5.43
CA PRO A 40 14.09 -9.08 4.03
C PRO A 40 12.72 -8.95 3.34
N PRO A 41 12.64 -8.46 2.10
CA PRO A 41 11.36 -8.20 1.44
C PRO A 41 10.55 -9.47 1.20
N SER A 42 11.22 -10.61 0.98
CA SER A 42 10.57 -11.88 0.80
C SER A 42 11.44 -13.05 1.26
N ILE A 43 10.80 -14.18 1.54
CA ILE A 43 11.46 -15.44 1.90
C ILE A 43 10.71 -16.63 1.29
N PRO A 44 11.40 -17.70 0.87
CA PRO A 44 10.73 -18.94 0.47
C PRO A 44 9.88 -19.52 1.60
N ARG A 45 8.70 -20.06 1.27
CA ARG A 45 7.77 -20.66 2.24
C ARG A 45 8.42 -21.76 3.07
N SER A 46 9.28 -22.57 2.45
CA SER A 46 10.04 -23.64 3.11
C SER A 46 11.04 -23.15 4.16
N ARG A 47 11.39 -21.86 4.15
CA ARG A 47 12.34 -21.23 5.07
C ARG A 47 11.69 -20.22 6.02
N LEU A 48 10.36 -20.16 6.06
CA LEU A 48 9.66 -19.20 6.90
C LEU A 48 9.87 -19.54 8.39
N PRO A 49 10.52 -18.66 9.17
CA PRO A 49 10.70 -18.91 10.60
C PRO A 49 9.40 -18.60 11.36
N SER A 50 9.24 -19.13 12.57
CA SER A 50 8.11 -18.81 13.45
C SER A 50 8.24 -17.43 14.12
N ALA A 51 9.46 -16.92 14.27
CA ALA A 51 9.78 -15.61 14.80
C ALA A 51 11.02 -15.03 14.11
N MET A 52 11.14 -13.70 14.11
CA MET A 52 12.26 -12.98 13.51
C MET A 52 12.76 -11.90 14.47
N ASP A 53 14.06 -11.86 14.69
CA ASP A 53 14.70 -10.82 15.48
C ASP A 53 14.84 -9.54 14.63
N VAL A 54 14.29 -8.44 15.12
CA VAL A 54 14.41 -7.12 14.47
C VAL A 54 14.98 -6.08 15.43
N HIS A 55 15.73 -5.12 14.92
CA HIS A 55 16.26 -4.02 15.71
C HIS A 55 15.16 -3.00 16.03
N VAL A 56 14.89 -2.77 17.32
CA VAL A 56 13.83 -1.87 17.81
C VAL A 56 14.35 -0.75 18.73
N ALA A 57 15.66 -0.66 18.95
CA ALA A 57 16.30 0.22 19.95
C ALA A 57 15.92 1.71 19.86
N HIS A 58 15.39 2.18 18.73
CA HIS A 58 15.03 3.59 18.49
C HIS A 58 13.58 3.78 18.04
N SER A 59 12.74 2.73 18.07
CA SER A 59 11.35 2.86 17.64
C SER A 59 10.48 3.38 18.79
N SER A 60 9.89 4.57 18.62
CA SER A 60 8.88 5.08 19.57
C SER A 60 7.59 4.24 19.60
N SER A 61 7.39 3.40 18.58
CA SER A 61 6.29 2.44 18.47
C SER A 61 6.80 1.17 17.76
N PRO A 62 7.33 0.18 18.51
CA PRO A 62 7.85 -1.04 17.91
C PRO A 62 6.73 -1.81 17.20
N PRO A 63 7.01 -2.43 16.03
CA PRO A 63 6.09 -3.40 15.41
C PRO A 63 5.75 -4.53 16.37
N SER A 64 4.55 -5.08 16.24
CA SER A 64 4.13 -6.24 17.05
C SER A 64 4.36 -7.58 16.35
N HIS A 65 4.31 -7.60 15.02
CA HIS A 65 4.33 -8.81 14.22
C HIS A 65 5.07 -8.55 12.90
N VAL A 66 5.50 -9.63 12.25
CA VAL A 66 5.85 -9.62 10.84
C VAL A 66 4.82 -10.47 10.12
N LEU A 67 4.14 -9.92 9.13
CA LEU A 67 3.23 -10.69 8.30
C LEU A 67 4.01 -11.38 7.20
N ALA A 68 3.71 -12.65 6.96
CA ALA A 68 4.16 -13.40 5.81
C ALA A 68 3.00 -13.57 4.84
N ILE A 69 2.94 -12.70 3.83
CA ILE A 69 1.82 -12.60 2.91
C ILE A 69 1.98 -13.60 1.77
N PHE A 70 0.93 -14.39 1.54
CA PHE A 70 0.83 -15.35 0.46
C PHE A 70 -0.36 -15.06 -0.44
N THR A 71 -0.20 -15.35 -1.73
CA THR A 71 -1.31 -15.38 -2.68
C THR A 71 -2.13 -16.65 -2.45
N SER A 72 -3.46 -16.50 -2.39
CA SER A 72 -4.39 -17.62 -2.20
C SER A 72 -4.27 -18.65 -3.32
N PRO A 73 -4.26 -19.96 -3.01
CA PRO A 73 -4.21 -21.01 -4.03
C PRO A 73 -5.48 -21.04 -4.91
N ASN A 74 -6.59 -20.46 -4.43
CA ASN A 74 -7.83 -20.33 -5.20
C ASN A 74 -7.88 -19.04 -6.04
N SER A 75 -6.79 -18.28 -6.09
CA SER A 75 -6.71 -17.12 -6.96
C SER A 75 -6.48 -17.55 -8.41
N LYS A 76 -6.90 -16.72 -9.38
CA LYS A 76 -6.58 -16.93 -10.81
C LYS A 76 -5.10 -16.66 -11.12
N HIS A 77 -4.30 -16.27 -10.13
CA HIS A 77 -2.88 -15.99 -10.26
C HIS A 77 -2.07 -17.18 -9.74
N PRO A 78 -0.91 -17.50 -10.36
CA PRO A 78 -0.05 -18.56 -9.85
C PRO A 78 0.36 -18.24 -8.41
N ALA A 79 0.21 -19.22 -7.52
CA ALA A 79 0.69 -19.07 -6.15
C ALA A 79 2.22 -18.96 -6.18
N SER A 80 2.76 -17.88 -5.60
CA SER A 80 4.19 -17.77 -5.37
C SER A 80 4.59 -18.69 -4.21
N ASP A 81 5.73 -19.36 -4.35
CA ASP A 81 6.35 -20.09 -3.23
C ASP A 81 7.13 -19.15 -2.28
N THR A 82 7.16 -17.85 -2.58
CA THR A 82 7.73 -16.83 -1.70
C THR A 82 6.66 -16.07 -0.94
N ALA A 83 6.94 -15.79 0.33
CA ALA A 83 6.15 -14.92 1.17
C ALA A 83 6.69 -13.49 1.08
N LEU A 84 5.83 -12.50 0.90
CA LEU A 84 6.17 -11.09 1.10
C LEU A 84 6.17 -10.81 2.62
N LEU A 85 7.26 -10.25 3.15
CA LEU A 85 7.36 -9.98 4.59
C LEU A 85 7.10 -8.50 4.89
N LEU A 86 6.14 -8.24 5.78
CA LEU A 86 5.75 -6.87 6.17
C LEU A 86 5.62 -6.73 7.69
N PRO A 87 6.48 -5.94 8.34
CA PRO A 87 6.30 -5.57 9.74
C PRO A 87 4.97 -4.83 9.96
N THR A 88 4.31 -5.05 11.09
CA THR A 88 3.02 -4.39 11.37
C THR A 88 2.70 -4.25 12.87
N HIS A 89 1.75 -3.37 13.16
CA HIS A 89 1.05 -3.27 14.43
C HIS A 89 -0.30 -3.98 14.29
N HIS A 90 -0.53 -5.06 15.06
CA HIS A 90 -1.78 -5.83 14.98
C HIS A 90 -3.02 -4.95 15.21
N ILE A 91 -2.89 -3.93 16.05
CA ILE A 91 -3.98 -2.99 16.36
C ILE A 91 -4.42 -2.21 15.11
N VAL A 92 -3.51 -1.89 14.19
CA VAL A 92 -3.85 -1.21 12.94
C VAL A 92 -4.75 -2.09 12.09
N LEU A 93 -4.40 -3.37 11.93
CA LEU A 93 -5.21 -4.30 11.15
C LEU A 93 -6.54 -4.60 11.86
N ALA A 94 -6.51 -4.86 13.16
CA ALA A 94 -7.73 -5.14 13.94
C ALA A 94 -8.71 -3.96 13.96
N ALA A 95 -8.20 -2.72 13.97
CA ALA A 95 -9.04 -1.53 13.95
C ALA A 95 -9.66 -1.22 12.58
N ASN A 96 -9.14 -1.78 11.49
CA ASN A 96 -9.56 -1.45 10.12
C ASN A 96 -10.11 -2.64 9.33
N CYS A 97 -9.86 -3.88 9.76
CA CYS A 97 -10.19 -5.11 9.03
C CYS A 97 -11.14 -5.99 9.85
N SER A 98 -12.39 -6.11 9.40
CA SER A 98 -13.44 -6.87 10.10
C SER A 98 -13.33 -8.39 9.92
N LEU A 99 -12.64 -8.85 8.88
CA LEU A 99 -12.49 -10.28 8.56
C LEU A 99 -11.07 -10.80 8.83
N LEU A 100 -10.22 -10.01 9.50
CA LEU A 100 -8.88 -10.44 9.85
C LEU A 100 -8.93 -11.60 10.87
N PRO A 101 -8.20 -12.70 10.64
CA PRO A 101 -8.01 -13.73 11.65
C PRO A 101 -7.43 -13.13 12.94
N ARG A 102 -7.83 -13.66 14.10
CA ARG A 102 -7.24 -13.25 15.37
C ARG A 102 -5.74 -13.59 15.36
N LEU A 103 -4.91 -12.57 15.48
CA LEU A 103 -3.46 -12.73 15.59
C LEU A 103 -3.09 -13.12 17.03
N PRO A 104 -2.03 -13.93 17.23
CA PRO A 104 -1.50 -14.20 18.56
C PRO A 104 -1.13 -12.91 19.30
N ILE A 105 -1.18 -12.95 20.64
CA ILE A 105 -0.75 -11.79 21.43
C ILE A 105 0.78 -11.69 21.30
N SER A 106 1.25 -10.50 20.93
CA SER A 106 2.68 -10.18 20.89
C SER A 106 2.96 -8.93 21.72
N ARG A 107 3.96 -9.02 22.60
CA ARG A 107 4.48 -7.92 23.41
C ARG A 107 6.00 -7.88 23.21
N PRO A 108 6.48 -7.24 22.12
CA PRO A 108 7.90 -7.18 21.82
C PRO A 108 8.64 -6.54 22.99
N GLN A 109 9.58 -7.25 23.58
CA GLN A 109 10.48 -6.73 24.60
C GLN A 109 11.86 -6.54 23.98
N ALA A 110 12.37 -5.31 24.06
CA ALA A 110 13.73 -5.03 23.64
C ALA A 110 14.71 -5.79 24.53
N ARG A 111 15.54 -6.63 23.91
CA ARG A 111 16.67 -7.30 24.55
C ARG A 111 17.82 -6.31 24.74
N ALA A 112 18.83 -6.69 25.53
CA ALA A 112 20.01 -5.85 25.80
C ALA A 112 20.79 -5.44 24.53
N ASN A 113 20.71 -6.24 23.47
CA ASN A 113 21.32 -5.93 22.16
C ASN A 113 20.46 -5.02 21.25
N GLY A 114 19.35 -4.48 21.77
CA GLY A 114 18.46 -3.60 21.02
C GLY A 114 17.54 -4.29 20.01
N THR A 115 17.47 -5.63 20.04
CA THR A 115 16.56 -6.43 19.19
C THR A 115 15.31 -6.87 19.94
N ALA A 116 14.23 -7.15 19.23
CA ALA A 116 13.06 -7.85 19.74
C ALA A 116 12.67 -8.97 18.79
N ALA A 117 12.30 -10.12 19.35
CA ALA A 117 11.72 -11.23 18.59
C ALA A 117 10.27 -10.92 18.28
N LEU A 118 9.93 -10.89 16.99
CA LEU A 118 8.56 -10.73 16.53
C LEU A 118 8.05 -12.06 15.96
N PRO A 119 6.84 -12.49 16.33
CA PRO A 119 6.21 -13.63 15.65
C PRO A 119 5.97 -13.31 14.18
N VAL A 120 6.26 -14.29 13.32
CA VAL A 120 5.98 -14.23 11.89
C VAL A 120 4.64 -14.91 11.64
N ILE A 121 3.65 -14.16 11.16
CA ILE A 121 2.28 -14.65 10.99
C ILE A 121 1.96 -14.83 9.50
N PRO A 122 1.71 -16.07 9.05
CA PRO A 122 1.19 -16.30 7.71
C PRO A 122 -0.18 -15.65 7.52
N LEU A 123 -0.35 -14.91 6.44
CA LEU A 123 -1.63 -14.34 6.03
C LEU A 123 -1.82 -14.58 4.54
N THR A 124 -2.95 -15.18 4.18
CA THR A 124 -3.28 -15.43 2.78
C THR A 124 -4.26 -14.37 2.29
N VAL A 125 -3.97 -13.79 1.13
CA VAL A 125 -4.80 -12.78 0.47
C VAL A 125 -4.98 -13.12 -1.01
N PRO A 126 -5.99 -12.56 -1.69
CA PRO A 126 -6.19 -12.78 -3.13
C PRO A 126 -4.96 -12.53 -3.99
N THR A 127 -4.19 -11.47 -3.73
CA THR A 127 -2.95 -11.14 -4.47
C THR A 127 -1.89 -10.55 -3.54
N ALA A 128 -0.80 -11.27 -3.25
CA ALA A 128 0.20 -10.85 -2.25
C ALA A 128 0.87 -9.50 -2.56
N GLU A 129 1.29 -9.28 -3.81
CA GLU A 129 2.01 -8.06 -4.23
C GLU A 129 1.18 -6.79 -4.05
N ALA A 130 -0.14 -6.90 -4.16
CA ALA A 130 -1.07 -5.78 -3.96
C ALA A 130 -1.35 -5.47 -2.48
N PHE A 131 -0.81 -6.25 -1.54
CA PHE A 131 -1.05 -6.03 -0.11
C PHE A 131 -0.16 -4.90 0.46
N ALA A 132 1.07 -4.73 -0.02
CA ALA A 132 1.98 -3.70 0.47
C ALA A 132 1.39 -2.27 0.42
N PRO A 133 0.83 -1.78 -0.70
CA PRO A 133 0.24 -0.44 -0.75
C PRO A 133 -1.00 -0.31 0.16
N LEU A 134 -1.82 -1.36 0.27
CA LEU A 134 -2.96 -1.40 1.18
C LEU A 134 -2.50 -1.29 2.64
N HIS A 135 -1.51 -2.08 3.04
CA HIS A 135 -0.94 -2.06 4.39
C HIS A 135 -0.32 -0.70 4.73
N ALA A 136 0.46 -0.11 3.81
CA ALA A 136 1.03 1.21 4.01
C ALA A 136 -0.06 2.28 4.21
N PHE A 137 -1.17 2.20 3.48
CA PHE A 137 -2.32 3.06 3.71
C PHE A 137 -2.94 2.81 5.08
N LEU A 138 -3.23 1.56 5.47
CA LEU A 138 -3.84 1.25 6.77
C LEU A 138 -3.00 1.76 7.96
N VAL A 139 -1.68 1.77 7.83
CA VAL A 139 -0.77 2.28 8.88
C VAL A 139 -0.74 3.81 8.93
N SER A 140 -0.72 4.47 7.77
CA SER A 140 -0.45 5.91 7.69
C SER A 140 -1.69 6.77 7.47
N HIS A 141 -2.77 6.18 6.98
CA HIS A 141 -3.96 6.85 6.41
C HIS A 141 -3.62 7.96 5.41
N ARG A 142 -2.47 7.86 4.74
CA ARG A 142 -1.98 8.84 3.76
C ARG A 142 -2.59 8.58 2.39
N LEU A 143 -3.72 9.21 2.15
CA LEU A 143 -4.49 9.06 0.93
C LEU A 143 -3.70 9.47 -0.32
N ASP A 144 -2.89 10.53 -0.23
CA ASP A 144 -1.98 10.99 -1.29
C ASP A 144 -0.99 9.88 -1.69
N ARG A 145 -0.38 9.22 -0.70
CA ARG A 145 0.57 8.13 -0.92
C ARG A 145 -0.09 6.89 -1.50
N PHE A 146 -1.31 6.59 -1.03
CA PHE A 146 -2.07 5.46 -1.53
C PHE A 146 -2.48 5.65 -2.99
N VAL A 147 -2.97 6.83 -3.38
CA VAL A 147 -3.28 7.14 -4.79
C VAL A 147 -2.04 7.05 -5.67
N CYS A 148 -0.89 7.58 -5.23
CA CYS A 148 0.38 7.43 -5.96
C CYS A 148 0.86 5.97 -6.07
N ALA A 149 0.46 5.09 -5.15
CA ALA A 149 0.79 3.67 -5.22
C ALA A 149 -0.14 2.90 -6.19
N LEU A 150 -1.37 3.39 -6.38
CA LEU A 150 -2.34 2.84 -7.33
C LEU A 150 -2.10 3.34 -8.76
N LEU A 151 -1.74 4.62 -8.89
CA LEU A 151 -1.57 5.31 -10.17
C LEU A 151 -0.17 5.93 -10.23
N PRO A 152 0.57 5.79 -11.35
CA PRO A 152 1.89 6.38 -11.52
C PRO A 152 1.80 7.89 -11.81
N VAL A 153 1.23 8.66 -10.88
CA VAL A 153 1.00 10.11 -11.02
C VAL A 153 1.96 10.90 -10.11
N PRO A 154 2.43 12.09 -10.54
CA PRO A 154 3.24 12.95 -9.69
C PRO A 154 2.45 13.41 -8.45
N PRO A 155 3.03 13.37 -7.23
CA PRO A 155 2.35 13.81 -6.01
C PRO A 155 1.81 15.25 -6.10
N ALA A 156 2.50 16.13 -6.84
CA ALA A 156 2.08 17.51 -7.05
C ALA A 156 0.69 17.64 -7.69
N MET A 157 0.24 16.65 -8.49
CA MET A 157 -1.09 16.64 -9.08
C MET A 157 -2.20 16.28 -8.08
N LEU A 158 -1.84 15.65 -6.95
CA LEU A 158 -2.77 15.35 -5.85
C LEU A 158 -2.84 16.49 -4.83
N SER A 159 -1.81 17.34 -4.80
CA SER A 159 -1.67 18.48 -3.89
C SER A 159 -2.48 19.72 -4.28
N SER A 160 -3.47 19.63 -5.18
CA SER A 160 -4.38 20.73 -5.51
C SER A 160 -5.39 21.03 -4.39
N ALA A 161 -4.96 21.03 -3.13
CA ALA A 161 -5.75 21.49 -2.00
C ALA A 161 -5.69 23.03 -1.97
N ARG A 162 -6.78 23.68 -2.38
CA ARG A 162 -7.07 25.03 -1.88
C ARG A 162 -7.34 24.94 -0.38
N PRO A 163 -6.88 25.89 0.45
CA PRO A 163 -7.27 25.96 1.85
C PRO A 163 -8.81 26.01 1.94
N GLY A 164 -9.43 24.99 2.56
CA GLY A 164 -10.88 24.93 2.82
C GLY A 164 -11.76 24.10 1.86
N GLY A 165 -11.17 23.32 0.93
CA GLY A 165 -11.93 22.64 -0.13
C GLY A 165 -12.26 21.14 0.04
N SER A 166 -11.73 20.45 1.06
CA SER A 166 -12.04 19.04 1.28
C SER A 166 -13.38 18.89 2.01
N SER A 167 -14.38 18.37 1.31
CA SER A 167 -15.65 18.01 1.95
C SER A 167 -15.42 16.80 2.86
N PRO A 168 -15.94 16.78 4.10
CA PRO A 168 -15.89 15.57 4.93
C PRO A 168 -16.61 14.38 4.28
N ALA A 169 -17.40 14.59 3.23
CA ALA A 169 -18.05 13.54 2.47
C ALA A 169 -17.18 12.95 1.34
N ASN A 170 -16.20 13.70 0.82
CA ASN A 170 -15.30 13.24 -0.25
C ASN A 170 -13.91 13.87 -0.11
N PRO A 171 -12.92 13.15 0.44
CA PRO A 171 -11.57 13.69 0.69
C PRO A 171 -10.77 13.98 -0.59
N LEU A 172 -11.24 13.53 -1.76
CA LEU A 172 -10.56 13.68 -3.06
C LEU A 172 -11.33 14.58 -4.03
N SER A 173 -12.30 15.36 -3.54
CA SER A 173 -13.13 16.24 -4.38
C SER A 173 -12.33 17.33 -5.10
N HIS A 174 -11.15 17.70 -4.59
CA HIS A 174 -10.27 18.68 -5.20
C HIS A 174 -9.39 18.10 -6.32
N VAL A 175 -9.32 16.77 -6.45
CA VAL A 175 -8.47 16.10 -7.45
C VAL A 175 -9.19 16.05 -8.79
N SER A 176 -8.57 16.63 -9.82
CA SER A 176 -9.14 16.64 -11.17
C SER A 176 -8.95 15.30 -11.89
N LYS A 177 -10.00 14.49 -11.91
CA LYS A 177 -10.04 13.20 -12.63
C LYS A 177 -9.64 13.34 -14.10
N PRO A 178 -10.15 14.33 -14.87
CA PRO A 178 -9.76 14.50 -16.27
C PRO A 178 -8.28 14.80 -16.46
N GLN A 179 -7.67 15.64 -15.60
CA GLN A 179 -6.25 15.96 -15.70
C GLN A 179 -5.37 14.73 -15.43
N LEU A 180 -5.72 13.92 -14.42
CA LEU A 180 -5.02 12.67 -14.16
C LEU A 180 -5.20 11.66 -15.30
N ALA A 181 -6.40 11.55 -15.88
CA ALA A 181 -6.67 10.67 -17.01
C ALA A 181 -5.83 11.05 -18.24
N THR A 182 -5.79 12.34 -18.62
CA THR A 182 -4.93 12.84 -19.69
C THR A 182 -3.46 12.55 -19.43
N TYR A 183 -3.00 12.74 -18.19
CA TYR A 183 -1.63 12.41 -17.82
C TYR A 183 -1.33 10.92 -18.00
N LEU A 184 -2.16 10.02 -17.46
CA LEU A 184 -1.93 8.57 -17.60
C LEU A 184 -1.96 8.10 -19.05
N ALA A 185 -2.88 8.63 -19.85
CA ALA A 185 -3.01 8.30 -21.26
C ALA A 185 -1.78 8.72 -22.08
N THR A 186 -1.08 9.79 -21.67
CA THR A 186 0.10 10.32 -22.37
C THR A 186 1.43 9.87 -21.78
N ALA A 187 1.47 9.42 -20.52
CA ALA A 187 2.70 9.11 -19.79
C ALA A 187 3.43 7.84 -20.29
N SER A 188 2.71 6.86 -20.84
CA SER A 188 3.28 5.58 -21.26
C SER A 188 3.95 5.67 -22.64
N LYS A 189 5.24 5.31 -22.71
CA LYS A 189 5.95 5.14 -23.98
C LYS A 189 5.69 3.72 -24.52
N GLY A 190 4.92 3.58 -25.59
CA GLY A 190 4.62 2.29 -26.22
C GLY A 190 3.14 1.94 -26.21
N ASP A 191 2.81 0.67 -25.93
CA ASP A 191 1.41 0.20 -25.85
C ASP A 191 0.73 0.75 -24.60
N ARG A 192 0.10 1.92 -24.77
CA ARG A 192 -0.65 2.64 -23.73
C ARG A 192 -1.80 1.81 -23.18
N MET A 193 -2.49 1.05 -24.03
CA MET A 193 -3.65 0.26 -23.61
C MET A 193 -3.22 -0.88 -22.68
N SER A 194 -2.15 -1.60 -23.03
CA SER A 194 -1.60 -2.65 -22.17
C SER A 194 -1.10 -2.11 -20.83
N ALA A 195 -0.46 -0.93 -20.82
CA ALA A 195 -0.04 -0.25 -19.60
C ALA A 195 -1.24 0.09 -18.68
N LEU A 196 -2.30 0.68 -19.25
CA LEU A 196 -3.52 1.00 -18.51
C LEU A 196 -4.25 -0.25 -17.99
N MET A 197 -4.31 -1.32 -18.78
CA MET A 197 -4.81 -2.62 -18.35
C MET A 197 -3.98 -3.21 -17.19
N GLY A 198 -2.67 -2.94 -17.17
CA GLY A 198 -1.81 -3.23 -16.03
C GLY A 198 -2.26 -2.53 -14.76
N LEU A 199 -2.57 -1.23 -14.85
CA LEU A 199 -3.10 -0.46 -13.71
C LEU A 199 -4.46 -0.98 -13.24
N THR A 200 -5.35 -1.33 -14.17
CA THR A 200 -6.64 -1.96 -13.86
C THR A 200 -6.46 -3.23 -13.03
N ARG A 201 -5.48 -4.08 -13.39
CA ARG A 201 -5.15 -5.29 -12.62
C ARG A 201 -4.66 -4.96 -11.22
N THR A 202 -3.79 -3.96 -11.07
CA THR A 202 -3.28 -3.52 -9.76
C THR A 202 -4.40 -3.01 -8.86
N VAL A 203 -5.24 -2.08 -9.34
CA VAL A 203 -6.36 -1.53 -8.57
C VAL A 203 -7.36 -2.62 -8.19
N SER A 204 -7.69 -3.52 -9.13
CA SER A 204 -8.56 -4.66 -8.85
C SER A 204 -7.96 -5.60 -7.80
N ALA A 205 -6.66 -5.86 -7.84
CA ALA A 205 -5.99 -6.71 -6.85
C ALA A 205 -6.04 -6.09 -5.44
N VAL A 206 -5.83 -4.77 -5.32
CA VAL A 206 -5.96 -4.06 -4.04
C VAL A 206 -7.39 -4.11 -3.53
N TRP A 207 -8.39 -3.83 -4.40
CA TRP A 207 -9.81 -3.94 -4.07
C TRP A 207 -10.17 -5.34 -3.54
N ARG A 208 -9.72 -6.40 -4.21
CA ARG A 208 -9.96 -7.79 -3.78
C ARG A 208 -9.34 -8.10 -2.43
N ASN A 209 -8.11 -7.64 -2.18
CA ASN A 209 -7.46 -7.80 -0.89
C ASN A 209 -8.24 -7.08 0.21
N ALA A 210 -8.67 -5.84 -0.05
CA ALA A 210 -9.47 -5.06 0.89
C ALA A 210 -10.81 -5.75 1.22
N CYS A 211 -11.52 -6.29 0.22
CA CYS A 211 -12.72 -7.08 0.44
C CYS A 211 -12.44 -8.33 1.28
N ALA A 212 -11.38 -9.08 0.98
CA ALA A 212 -11.03 -10.31 1.69
C ALA A 212 -10.69 -10.08 3.18
N LEU A 213 -10.14 -8.91 3.51
CA LEU A 213 -9.84 -8.50 4.88
C LEU A 213 -11.03 -7.80 5.56
N GLY A 214 -12.08 -7.48 4.80
CA GLY A 214 -13.22 -6.70 5.27
C GLY A 214 -12.83 -5.30 5.73
N VAL A 215 -12.04 -4.58 4.91
CA VAL A 215 -11.58 -3.23 5.22
C VAL A 215 -12.75 -2.24 5.22
N PHE A 216 -12.90 -1.46 6.28
CA PHE A 216 -14.00 -0.50 6.46
C PHE A 216 -13.53 0.96 6.57
N ASP A 217 -12.53 1.35 5.77
CA ASP A 217 -12.04 2.74 5.69
C ASP A 217 -12.65 3.45 4.47
N ARG A 218 -13.44 4.51 4.73
CA ARG A 218 -14.14 5.26 3.67
C ARG A 218 -13.19 5.95 2.70
N ASP A 219 -12.09 6.51 3.21
CA ASP A 219 -11.19 7.32 2.40
C ASP A 219 -10.38 6.41 1.46
N MET A 220 -10.01 5.21 1.91
CA MET A 220 -9.45 4.16 1.05
C MET A 220 -10.37 3.81 -0.12
N TRP A 221 -11.65 3.55 0.15
CA TRP A 221 -12.62 3.21 -0.89
C TRP A 221 -12.79 4.35 -1.89
N ALA A 222 -12.83 5.61 -1.42
CA ALA A 222 -12.85 6.78 -2.29
C ALA A 222 -11.60 6.90 -3.19
N ALA A 223 -10.42 6.51 -2.71
CA ALA A 223 -9.22 6.45 -3.54
C ALA A 223 -9.26 5.34 -4.60
N LEU A 224 -9.84 4.17 -4.27
CA LEU A 224 -10.04 3.09 -5.24
C LEU A 224 -11.02 3.52 -6.35
N ASP A 225 -12.12 4.17 -5.98
CA ASP A 225 -13.10 4.71 -6.93
C ASP A 225 -12.47 5.78 -7.83
N LEU A 226 -11.72 6.73 -7.25
CA LEU A 226 -10.95 7.71 -8.01
C LEU A 226 -10.00 7.04 -9.01
N ALA A 227 -9.21 6.07 -8.54
CA ALA A 227 -8.23 5.39 -9.38
C ALA A 227 -8.89 4.65 -10.54
N TRP A 228 -10.01 3.96 -10.26
CA TRP A 228 -10.78 3.25 -11.27
C TRP A 228 -11.33 4.18 -12.35
N GLU A 229 -11.96 5.29 -11.95
CA GLU A 229 -12.50 6.27 -12.90
C GLU A 229 -11.42 6.95 -13.75
N VAL A 230 -10.28 7.29 -13.14
CA VAL A 230 -9.14 7.89 -13.84
C VAL A 230 -8.57 6.93 -14.89
N ILE A 231 -8.45 5.63 -14.56
CA ILE A 231 -7.98 4.62 -15.51
C ILE A 231 -8.99 4.45 -16.66
N LEU A 232 -10.28 4.36 -16.38
CA LEU A 232 -11.31 4.24 -17.42
C LEU A 232 -11.33 5.47 -18.35
N GLY A 233 -11.20 6.67 -17.79
CA GLY A 233 -11.07 7.90 -18.55
C GLY A 233 -9.85 7.86 -19.48
N ALA A 234 -8.69 7.46 -18.96
CA ALA A 234 -7.47 7.34 -19.76
C ALA A 234 -7.60 6.28 -20.88
N MET A 235 -8.21 5.12 -20.58
CA MET A 235 -8.46 4.06 -21.56
C MET A 235 -9.38 4.56 -22.67
N ASN A 236 -10.44 5.30 -22.33
CA ASN A 236 -11.34 5.87 -23.31
C ASN A 236 -10.62 6.87 -24.24
N MET A 237 -9.74 7.72 -23.69
CA MET A 237 -8.96 8.66 -24.49
C MET A 237 -8.03 7.93 -25.48
N VAL A 238 -7.34 6.87 -25.03
CA VAL A 238 -6.49 6.04 -25.90
C VAL A 238 -7.31 5.32 -26.97
N ALA A 239 -8.47 4.75 -26.61
CA ALA A 239 -9.32 4.02 -27.54
C ALA A 239 -9.95 4.91 -28.62
N THR A 240 -10.23 6.18 -28.30
CA THR A 240 -10.85 7.16 -29.21
C THR A 240 -9.83 8.05 -29.94
N GLY A 241 -8.53 7.87 -29.70
CA GLY A 241 -7.47 8.66 -30.35
C GLY A 241 -7.40 10.12 -29.89
N GLN A 242 -7.82 10.42 -28.66
CA GLN A 242 -7.80 11.76 -28.07
C GLN A 242 -6.43 12.14 -27.45
N VAL A 243 -5.40 11.30 -27.64
CA VAL A 243 -4.04 11.44 -27.06
C VAL A 243 -2.95 11.03 -28.05
#